data_AF-A0AAU3W7L0-F1
#
_entry.id   AF-A0AAU3W7L0-F1
#
_cell.length_a   1.000
_cell.length_b   1.000
_cell.length_c   1.000
_cell.angle_alpha   90.00
_cell.angle_beta   90.00
_cell.angle_gamma   90.00
#
_symmetry.space_group_name_H-M   'P 1'
#
loop_
_entity.id
_entity.type
_entity.pdbx_description
1 polymer ?
#
loop_
_entity_poly.entity_id
_entity_poly.type
_entity_poly.pdbx_seq_one_letter_code
_entity_poly.pdbx_strand_id
1 'polypeptide(L)'
;MSERAALLKGIRAWLVLFVVCLVLSGATAFPLVHELRWTEDLLRSLSVPEHLPALMDWIEHVRHGLDAADADYPFVLYGTDWLAFAHLVIAVAFYGPYRDPVRNIWVVEFAMIACAGIIPLALVCGPIRGIPFWWTVVDMSFGIFGVIPLYVVRKRIKRLEALTPYPGAAPVPAT
;
A
#
# COMPACT_ATOMS: atom_id res chain seq x y z
N MET A 1 -4.25 18.22 -27.63
CA MET A 1 -3.95 16.91 -27.00
C MET A 1 -5.17 16.04 -27.20
N SER A 2 -5.07 14.81 -27.72
CA SER A 2 -6.26 13.96 -27.87
C SER A 2 -6.81 13.56 -26.50
N GLU A 3 -8.13 13.40 -26.38
CA GLU A 3 -8.80 12.97 -25.14
C GLU A 3 -8.16 11.68 -24.58
N ARG A 4 -7.80 10.75 -25.47
CA ARG A 4 -7.07 9.52 -25.16
C ARG A 4 -5.70 9.79 -24.49
N ALA A 5 -4.91 10.72 -25.04
CA ALA A 5 -3.61 11.06 -24.50
C ALA A 5 -3.72 11.71 -23.10
N ALA A 6 -4.73 12.57 -22.90
CA ALA A 6 -4.99 13.18 -21.59
C ALA A 6 -5.42 12.13 -20.55
N LEU A 7 -6.28 11.17 -20.92
CA LEU A 7 -6.68 10.06 -20.06
C LEU A 7 -5.49 9.18 -19.67
N LEU A 8 -4.66 8.80 -20.65
CA LEU A 8 -3.44 8.01 -20.42
C LEU A 8 -2.48 8.71 -19.47
N LYS A 9 -2.24 10.02 -19.65
CA LYS A 9 -1.40 10.81 -18.75
C LYS A 9 -1.96 10.82 -17.32
N GLY A 10 -3.27 10.99 -17.18
CA GLY A 10 -3.95 10.94 -15.88
C GLY A 10 -3.83 9.58 -15.20
N ILE A 11 -4.05 8.48 -15.93
CA ILE A 11 -3.87 7.11 -15.42
C ILE A 11 -2.44 6.92 -14.90
N ARG A 12 -1.44 7.28 -15.71
CA ARG A 12 -0.03 7.14 -15.34
C ARG A 12 0.35 7.97 -14.11
N ALA A 13 -0.15 9.20 -13.99
CA ALA A 13 0.11 10.03 -12.81
C ALA A 13 -0.45 9.40 -11.53
N TRP A 14 -1.68 8.92 -11.55
CA TRP A 14 -2.29 8.22 -10.40
C TRP A 14 -1.59 6.90 -10.08
N LEU A 15 -1.17 6.14 -11.10
CA LEU A 15 -0.38 4.92 -10.91
C LEU A 15 0.97 5.22 -10.25
N VAL A 16 1.69 6.24 -10.72
CA VAL A 16 2.97 6.65 -10.11
C VAL A 16 2.77 7.09 -8.67
N LEU A 17 1.75 7.91 -8.39
CA LEU A 17 1.43 8.32 -7.02
C LEU A 17 1.19 7.09 -6.13
N PHE A 18 0.35 6.15 -6.57
CA PHE A 18 0.08 4.92 -5.83
C PHE A 18 1.35 4.09 -5.59
N VAL A 19 2.16 3.90 -6.63
CA VAL A 19 3.43 3.14 -6.53
C VAL A 19 4.40 3.80 -5.56
N VAL A 20 4.53 5.12 -5.59
CA VAL A 20 5.39 5.85 -4.63
C VAL A 20 4.88 5.64 -3.20
N CYS A 21 3.59 5.78 -2.95
CA CYS A 21 3.01 5.52 -1.64
C CYS A 21 3.22 4.06 -1.18
N LEU A 22 3.03 3.09 -2.08
CA LEU A 22 3.26 1.67 -1.82
C LEU A 22 4.72 1.39 -1.46
N VAL A 23 5.66 1.93 -2.23
CA VAL A 23 7.11 1.75 -1.99
C VAL A 23 7.51 2.40 -0.68
N LEU A 24 7.08 3.64 -0.41
CA LEU A 24 7.38 4.31 0.87
C LEU A 24 6.81 3.54 2.05
N SER A 25 5.57 3.06 1.94
CA SER A 25 4.93 2.24 2.98
C SER A 25 5.67 0.92 3.24
N GLY A 26 6.29 0.31 2.23
CA GLY A 26 7.09 -0.90 2.41
C GLY A 26 8.49 -0.61 2.91
N ALA A 27 9.11 0.47 2.43
CA ALA A 27 10.49 0.82 2.72
C ALA A 27 10.72 1.18 4.20
N THR A 28 9.70 1.69 4.91
CA THR A 28 9.78 1.96 6.35
C THR A 28 10.03 0.71 7.20
N ALA A 29 9.79 -0.49 6.67
CA ALA A 29 10.06 -1.74 7.37
C ALA A 29 11.55 -2.15 7.36
N PHE A 30 12.41 -1.50 6.56
CA PHE A 30 13.86 -1.74 6.58
C PHE A 30 14.52 -1.10 7.82
N PRO A 31 14.48 0.24 8.03
CA PRO A 31 15.03 0.86 9.22
C PRO A 31 14.05 0.90 10.41
N LEU A 32 13.20 -0.13 10.57
CA LEU A 32 12.05 -0.09 11.49
C LEU A 32 12.42 0.35 12.92
N VAL A 33 13.50 -0.19 13.48
CA VAL A 33 13.98 0.14 14.83
C VAL A 33 14.39 1.61 14.93
N HIS A 34 15.09 2.12 13.92
CA HIS A 34 15.59 3.50 13.89
C HIS A 34 14.45 4.50 13.71
N GLU A 35 13.55 4.22 12.77
CA GLU A 35 12.37 5.05 12.51
C GLU A 35 11.46 5.13 13.74
N LEU A 36 11.30 4.04 14.49
CA LEU A 36 10.47 4.06 15.69
C LEU A 36 11.11 4.85 16.84
N ARG A 37 12.45 4.77 17.01
CA ARG A 37 13.18 5.63 17.95
C ARG A 37 12.98 7.11 17.62
N TRP A 38 13.13 7.47 16.34
CA TRP A 38 12.90 8.85 15.89
C TRP A 38 11.44 9.29 16.08
N THR A 39 10.50 8.39 15.83
CA THR A 39 9.07 8.66 16.04
C THR A 39 8.78 8.92 17.51
N GLU A 40 9.31 8.12 18.43
CA GLU A 40 9.17 8.36 19.87
C GLU A 40 9.75 9.73 20.28
N ASP A 41 10.98 10.04 19.86
CA ASP A 41 11.62 11.33 20.17
C ASP A 41 10.79 12.51 19.65
N LEU A 42 10.26 12.39 18.43
CA LEU A 42 9.38 13.39 17.84
C LEU A 42 8.08 13.53 18.63
N LEU A 43 7.39 12.44 18.96
CA LEU A 43 6.13 12.47 19.71
C LEU A 43 6.33 13.11 21.09
N ARG A 44 7.45 12.83 21.77
CA ARG A 44 7.81 13.49 23.03
C ARG A 44 8.02 14.99 22.85
N SER A 45 8.73 15.41 21.80
CA SER A 45 8.98 16.83 21.50
C SER A 45 7.71 17.63 21.19
N LEU A 46 6.65 16.94 20.73
CA LEU A 46 5.35 17.51 20.39
C LEU A 46 4.35 17.47 21.58
N SER A 47 4.80 17.15 22.80
CA SER A 47 3.94 17.00 23.99
C SER A 47 2.79 16.00 23.81
N VAL A 48 2.93 15.02 22.89
CA VAL A 48 1.95 13.94 22.71
C VAL A 48 1.72 13.13 23.99
N PRO A 49 2.72 12.86 24.86
CA PRO A 49 2.47 12.18 26.13
C PRO A 49 1.40 12.84 27.01
N GLU A 50 1.27 14.17 26.93
CA GLU A 50 0.30 14.94 27.74
C GLU A 50 -1.12 14.87 27.17
N HIS A 51 -1.25 14.69 25.86
CA HIS A 51 -2.55 14.70 25.16
C HIS A 51 -3.07 13.32 24.80
N LEU A 52 -2.18 12.37 24.51
CA LEU A 52 -2.47 11.01 24.06
C LEU A 52 -1.55 10.01 24.78
N PRO A 53 -1.66 9.86 26.12
CA PRO A 53 -0.77 9.00 26.90
C PRO A 53 -0.81 7.54 26.44
N ALA A 54 -2.00 7.02 26.08
CA ALA A 54 -2.15 5.64 25.60
C ALA A 54 -1.43 5.37 24.26
N LEU A 55 -1.30 6.38 23.40
CA LEU A 55 -0.51 6.28 22.17
C LEU A 55 0.97 6.21 22.52
N MET A 56 1.43 7.07 23.43
CA MET A 56 2.83 7.08 23.88
C MET A 56 3.21 5.73 24.52
N ASP A 57 2.42 5.25 25.47
CA ASP A 57 2.66 3.96 26.15
C ASP A 57 2.77 2.80 25.15
N TRP A 58 1.92 2.80 24.12
CA TRP A 58 1.96 1.79 23.07
C TRP A 58 3.21 1.90 22.20
N ILE A 59 3.61 3.11 21.80
CA ILE A 59 4.84 3.34 21.02
C ILE A 59 6.07 2.89 21.81
N GLU A 60 6.15 3.24 23.10
CA GLU A 60 7.25 2.81 23.98
C GLU A 60 7.29 1.29 24.12
N HIS A 61 6.13 0.65 24.30
CA HIS A 61 6.01 -0.80 24.38
C HIS A 61 6.54 -1.49 23.12
N VAL A 62 6.13 -1.03 21.94
CA VAL A 62 6.59 -1.56 20.66
C VAL A 62 8.09 -1.29 20.46
N ARG A 63 8.59 -0.10 20.81
CA ARG A 63 10.02 0.22 20.71
C ARG A 63 10.86 -0.70 21.58
N HIS A 64 10.50 -0.87 22.84
CA HIS A 64 11.23 -1.77 23.74
C HIS A 64 11.25 -3.22 23.21
N GLY A 65 10.13 -3.70 22.66
CA GLY A 65 10.07 -5.02 22.03
C GLY A 65 10.98 -5.14 20.81
N LEU A 66 11.01 -4.13 19.94
CA LEU A 66 11.88 -4.10 18.76
C LEU A 66 13.36 -3.96 19.13
N ASP A 67 13.70 -3.12 20.11
CA ASP A 67 15.08 -2.95 20.59
C ASP A 67 15.62 -4.28 21.18
N ALA A 68 14.80 -4.99 21.97
CA ALA A 68 15.17 -6.29 22.50
C ALA A 68 15.31 -7.35 21.39
N ALA A 69 14.39 -7.35 20.41
CA ALA A 69 14.48 -8.27 19.27
C ALA A 69 15.73 -8.00 18.41
N ASP A 70 16.08 -6.74 18.16
CA ASP A 70 17.28 -6.37 17.40
C ASP A 70 18.57 -6.76 18.14
N ALA A 71 18.61 -6.56 19.47
CA ALA A 71 19.77 -6.88 20.28
C ALA A 71 19.99 -8.39 20.47
N ASP A 72 18.92 -9.12 20.82
CA ASP A 72 19.03 -10.52 21.25
C ASP A 72 18.70 -11.52 20.13
N TYR A 73 17.83 -11.15 19.17
CA TYR A 73 17.31 -12.03 18.13
C TYR A 73 17.18 -11.35 16.75
N PRO A 74 18.25 -10.72 16.21
CA PRO A 74 18.17 -9.87 15.02
C PRO A 74 17.65 -10.62 13.78
N PHE A 75 17.84 -11.94 13.71
CA PHE A 75 17.30 -12.76 12.61
C PHE A 75 15.78 -12.71 12.48
N VAL A 76 15.04 -12.35 13.55
CA VAL A 76 13.58 -12.18 13.51
C VAL A 76 13.18 -10.99 12.64
N LEU A 77 13.99 -9.90 12.65
CA LEU A 77 13.75 -8.72 11.82
C LEU A 77 13.98 -9.00 10.33
N TYR A 78 14.65 -10.09 9.96
CA TYR A 78 14.71 -10.51 8.56
C TYR A 78 13.30 -10.75 7.97
N GLY A 79 12.30 -11.08 8.80
CA GLY A 79 10.90 -11.14 8.38
C GLY A 79 10.37 -9.78 7.89
N THR A 80 10.79 -8.66 8.49
CA THR A 80 10.38 -7.32 8.05
C THR A 80 11.06 -6.93 6.74
N ASP A 81 12.29 -7.38 6.51
CA ASP A 81 12.97 -7.20 5.21
C ASP A 81 12.22 -7.88 4.06
N TRP A 82 11.72 -9.11 4.28
CA TRP A 82 10.89 -9.79 3.28
C TRP A 82 9.56 -9.09 3.03
N LEU A 83 8.93 -8.54 4.07
CA LEU A 83 7.71 -7.75 3.93
C LEU A 83 7.96 -6.46 3.13
N ALA A 84 9.07 -5.77 3.41
CA ALA A 84 9.50 -4.60 2.64
C ALA A 84 9.74 -4.97 1.17
N PHE A 85 10.47 -6.06 0.93
CA PHE A 85 10.74 -6.56 -0.42
C PHE A 85 9.47 -6.92 -1.19
N ALA A 86 8.46 -7.51 -0.54
CA ALA A 86 7.18 -7.81 -1.19
C ALA A 86 6.51 -6.56 -1.76
N HIS A 87 6.58 -5.41 -1.08
CA HIS A 87 6.06 -4.14 -1.61
C HIS A 87 6.80 -3.69 -2.86
N LEU A 88 8.13 -3.86 -2.89
CA LEU A 88 8.95 -3.54 -4.07
C LEU A 88 8.59 -4.45 -5.25
N VAL A 89 8.40 -5.75 -5.01
CA VAL A 89 7.97 -6.70 -6.05
C VAL A 89 6.58 -6.35 -6.58
N ILE A 90 5.63 -5.99 -5.70
CA ILE A 90 4.29 -5.54 -6.12
C ILE A 90 4.39 -4.24 -6.93
N ALA A 91 5.24 -3.29 -6.53
CA ALA A 91 5.47 -2.06 -7.27
C ALA A 91 5.98 -2.32 -8.70
N VAL A 92 6.85 -3.33 -8.90
CA VAL A 92 7.30 -3.74 -10.24
C VAL A 92 6.13 -4.24 -11.10
N ALA A 93 5.17 -4.97 -10.54
CA ALA A 93 4.01 -5.44 -11.29
C ALA A 93 3.17 -4.30 -11.90
N PHE A 94 3.15 -3.12 -11.26
CA PHE A 94 2.47 -1.92 -11.77
C PHE A 94 3.12 -1.31 -13.03
N TYR A 95 4.31 -1.76 -13.42
CA TYR A 95 4.89 -1.40 -14.72
C TYR A 95 4.02 -1.88 -15.89
N GLY A 96 3.31 -3.01 -15.74
CA GLY A 96 2.36 -3.51 -16.74
C GLY A 96 1.25 -2.48 -17.06
N PRO A 97 0.42 -2.09 -16.08
CA PRO A 97 -0.58 -1.03 -16.24
C PRO A 97 -0.01 0.33 -16.68
N TYR A 98 1.21 0.68 -16.27
CA TYR A 98 1.85 1.92 -16.71
C TYR A 98 2.13 1.91 -18.22
N ARG A 99 2.61 0.77 -18.74
CA ARG A 99 2.91 0.57 -20.16
C ARG A 99 1.64 0.43 -20.99
N ASP A 100 0.75 -0.50 -20.61
CA ASP A 100 -0.52 -0.78 -21.28
C ASP A 100 -1.63 -1.02 -20.23
N PRO A 101 -2.39 0.03 -19.85
CA PRO A 101 -3.37 -0.05 -18.79
C PRO A 101 -4.58 -0.93 -19.12
N VAL A 102 -5.01 -1.00 -20.39
CA VAL A 102 -6.21 -1.76 -20.76
C VAL A 102 -5.91 -3.25 -20.68
N ARG A 103 -4.79 -3.69 -21.27
CA ARG A 103 -4.38 -5.10 -21.23
C ARG A 103 -4.05 -5.60 -19.83
N ASN A 104 -3.59 -4.72 -18.95
CA ASN A 104 -3.13 -5.08 -17.59
C ASN A 104 -4.06 -4.59 -16.48
N ILE A 105 -5.33 -4.30 -16.78
CA ILE A 105 -6.29 -3.78 -15.78
C ILE A 105 -6.41 -4.69 -14.55
N TRP A 106 -6.21 -6.00 -14.73
CA TRP A 106 -6.25 -6.97 -13.64
C TRP A 106 -5.26 -6.67 -12.51
N VAL A 107 -4.08 -6.10 -12.80
CA VAL A 107 -3.11 -5.73 -11.73
C VAL A 107 -3.70 -4.66 -10.80
N VAL A 108 -4.49 -3.73 -11.34
CA VAL A 108 -5.20 -2.71 -10.55
C VAL A 108 -6.30 -3.35 -9.72
N GLU A 109 -7.07 -4.29 -10.29
CA GLU A 109 -8.13 -5.00 -9.58
C GLU A 109 -7.58 -5.92 -8.48
N PHE A 110 -6.48 -6.63 -8.75
CA PHE A 110 -5.72 -7.41 -7.78
C PHE A 110 -5.30 -6.53 -6.59
N ALA A 111 -4.77 -5.34 -6.84
CA ALA A 111 -4.40 -4.43 -5.78
C ALA A 111 -5.61 -3.92 -4.98
N MET A 112 -6.77 -3.70 -5.62
CA MET A 112 -8.00 -3.38 -4.92
C MET A 112 -8.46 -4.53 -4.01
N ILE A 113 -8.32 -5.78 -4.45
CA ILE A 113 -8.60 -6.97 -3.63
C ILE A 113 -7.63 -7.02 -2.45
N ALA A 114 -6.34 -6.76 -2.68
CA ALA A 114 -5.34 -6.69 -1.61
C ALA A 114 -5.70 -5.61 -0.57
N CYS A 115 -6.14 -4.42 -1.01
CA CYS A 115 -6.64 -3.38 -0.11
C CYS A 115 -7.83 -3.85 0.73
N ALA A 116 -8.78 -4.57 0.15
CA ALA A 116 -9.90 -5.15 0.89
C ALA A 116 -9.44 -6.23 1.88
N GLY A 117 -8.42 -7.02 1.51
CA GLY A 117 -7.83 -8.07 2.35
C GLY A 117 -7.11 -7.56 3.61
N ILE A 118 -6.68 -6.30 3.63
CA ILE A 118 -6.09 -5.68 4.83
C ILE A 118 -7.09 -5.65 6.01
N ILE A 119 -8.37 -5.43 5.73
CA ILE A 119 -9.42 -5.32 6.76
C ILE A 119 -9.55 -6.62 7.59
N PRO A 120 -9.86 -7.79 6.98
CA PRO A 120 -9.95 -9.02 7.75
C PRO A 120 -8.62 -9.44 8.37
N LEU A 121 -7.49 -9.17 7.69
CA LEU A 121 -6.16 -9.44 8.26
C LEU A 121 -5.96 -8.69 9.58
N ALA A 122 -6.20 -7.37 9.59
CA ALA A 122 -6.01 -6.52 10.76
C ALA A 122 -6.98 -6.91 11.89
N LEU A 123 -8.25 -7.15 11.57
CA LEU A 123 -9.28 -7.51 12.56
C LEU A 123 -9.09 -8.89 13.20
N VAL A 124 -8.40 -9.83 12.52
CA VAL A 124 -8.14 -11.17 13.05
C VAL A 124 -6.76 -11.25 13.69
N CYS A 125 -5.71 -10.87 12.96
CA CYS A 125 -4.34 -11.00 13.43
C CYS A 125 -3.98 -9.95 14.48
N GLY A 126 -4.58 -8.75 14.46
CA GLY A 126 -4.36 -7.72 15.47
C GLY A 126 -4.67 -8.22 16.88
N PRO A 127 -5.90 -8.67 17.18
CA PRO A 127 -6.26 -9.22 18.48
C PRO A 127 -5.44 -10.46 18.88
N ILE A 128 -5.14 -11.37 17.94
CA ILE A 128 -4.31 -12.55 18.20
C ILE A 128 -2.90 -12.16 18.68
N ARG A 129 -2.38 -11.04 18.21
CA ARG A 129 -1.05 -10.51 18.56
C ARG A 129 -1.09 -9.45 19.67
N GLY A 130 -2.25 -9.20 20.28
CA GLY A 130 -2.40 -8.22 21.36
C GLY A 130 -2.29 -6.76 20.89
N ILE A 131 -2.53 -6.47 19.61
CA ILE A 131 -2.53 -5.10 19.08
C ILE A 131 -3.78 -4.35 19.57
N PRO A 132 -3.66 -3.11 20.08
CA PRO A 132 -4.81 -2.32 20.48
C PRO A 132 -5.75 -2.05 19.31
N PHE A 133 -7.06 -2.13 19.56
CA PHE A 133 -8.07 -1.97 18.50
C PHE A 133 -7.97 -0.63 17.75
N TRP A 134 -7.63 0.47 18.46
CA TRP A 134 -7.46 1.77 17.82
C TRP A 134 -6.25 1.81 16.88
N TRP A 135 -5.22 1.00 17.12
CA TRP A 135 -4.09 0.83 16.19
C TRP A 135 -4.51 0.00 14.98
N THR A 136 -5.33 -1.03 15.16
CA THR A 136 -5.93 -1.80 14.06
C THR A 136 -6.72 -0.90 13.09
N VAL A 137 -7.35 0.18 13.58
CA VAL A 137 -7.99 1.19 12.71
C VAL A 137 -6.98 1.90 11.82
N VAL A 138 -5.77 2.20 12.33
CA VAL A 138 -4.66 2.74 11.54
C VAL A 138 -4.24 1.75 10.47
N ASP A 139 -4.08 0.46 10.81
CA ASP A 139 -3.73 -0.59 9.84
C ASP A 139 -4.77 -0.71 8.71
N MET A 140 -6.06 -0.72 9.06
CA MET A 140 -7.15 -0.78 8.07
C MET A 140 -7.20 0.45 7.16
N SER A 141 -6.72 1.60 7.63
CA SER A 141 -6.72 2.83 6.85
C SER A 141 -5.88 2.71 5.57
N PHE A 142 -4.82 1.90 5.57
CA PHE A 142 -4.01 1.64 4.37
C PHE A 142 -4.85 1.00 3.25
N GLY A 143 -5.75 0.08 3.58
CA GLY A 143 -6.68 -0.51 2.62
C GLY A 143 -7.68 0.52 2.07
N ILE A 144 -8.25 1.33 2.96
CA ILE A 144 -9.26 2.35 2.60
C ILE A 144 -8.63 3.45 1.73
N PHE A 145 -7.49 4.00 2.12
CA PHE A 145 -6.83 5.05 1.34
C PHE A 145 -6.15 4.51 0.08
N GLY A 146 -5.66 3.25 0.11
CA GLY A 146 -5.07 2.60 -1.05
C GLY A 146 -6.08 2.31 -2.16
N VAL A 147 -7.32 1.95 -1.84
CA VAL A 147 -8.33 1.61 -2.87
C VAL A 147 -8.82 2.83 -3.64
N ILE A 148 -8.78 4.04 -3.07
CA ILE A 148 -9.25 5.28 -3.69
C ILE A 148 -8.54 5.57 -5.03
N PRO A 149 -7.20 5.72 -5.09
CA PRO A 149 -6.49 5.96 -6.35
C PRO A 149 -6.68 4.81 -7.34
N LEU A 150 -6.70 3.56 -6.87
CA LEU A 150 -6.90 2.38 -7.71
C LEU A 150 -8.28 2.37 -8.37
N TYR A 151 -9.34 2.73 -7.64
CA TYR A 151 -10.69 2.86 -8.17
C TYR A 151 -10.79 3.95 -9.23
N VAL A 152 -10.16 5.11 -8.98
CA VAL A 152 -10.08 6.21 -9.95
C VAL A 152 -9.34 5.78 -11.22
N VAL A 153 -8.21 5.08 -11.08
CA VAL A 153 -7.46 4.50 -12.20
C VAL A 153 -8.34 3.53 -12.96
N ARG A 154 -8.95 2.54 -12.30
CA ARG A 154 -9.81 1.53 -12.93
C ARG A 154 -10.92 2.16 -13.77
N LYS A 155 -11.62 3.17 -13.23
CA LYS A 155 -12.67 3.90 -13.95
C LYS A 155 -12.14 4.58 -15.22
N ARG A 156 -10.94 5.19 -15.14
CA ARG A 156 -10.29 5.82 -16.28
C ARG A 156 -9.82 4.80 -17.32
N ILE A 157 -9.32 3.63 -16.89
CA ILE A 157 -8.93 2.53 -17.79
C ILE A 157 -10.14 2.02 -18.56
N LYS A 158 -11.29 1.80 -17.91
CA LYS A 158 -12.53 1.38 -18.59
C LYS A 158 -13.03 2.43 -19.60
N ARG A 159 -12.89 3.72 -19.30
CA ARG A 159 -13.16 4.78 -20.30
C ARG A 159 -12.19 4.73 -21.47
N LEU A 160 -10.90 4.49 -21.21
CA LEU A 160 -9.88 4.38 -22.25
C LEU A 160 -10.11 3.17 -23.16
N GLU A 161 -10.56 2.04 -22.60
CA GLU A 161 -10.95 0.83 -23.31
C GLU A 161 -12.09 1.12 -24.29
N ALA A 162 -13.15 1.80 -23.84
CA ALA A 162 -14.28 2.18 -24.69
C ALA A 162 -13.91 3.12 -25.85
N LEU A 163 -12.88 3.96 -25.68
CA LEU A 163 -12.37 4.86 -26.71
C LEU A 163 -11.36 4.20 -27.68
N THR A 164 -10.96 2.95 -27.42
CA THR A 164 -10.00 2.22 -28.26
C THR A 164 -10.75 1.14 -29.03
N PRO A 165 -10.91 1.26 -30.36
CA PRO A 165 -11.51 0.20 -31.16
C PRO A 165 -10.73 -1.10 -30.98
N TYR A 166 -11.40 -2.18 -30.58
CA TYR A 166 -10.78 -3.49 -30.42
C TYR A 166 -10.31 -4.00 -31.80
N PRO A 167 -9.02 -4.26 -32.03
CA PRO A 167 -8.53 -4.74 -33.33
C PRO A 167 -9.09 -6.11 -33.75
N GLY A 168 -9.66 -6.87 -32.81
CA GLY A 168 -10.16 -8.23 -33.03
C GLY A 168 -11.64 -8.36 -33.38
N ALA A 169 -12.39 -7.25 -33.54
CA ALA A 169 -13.78 -7.28 -33.97
C ALA A 169 -13.92 -7.30 -35.50
N ALA A 170 -13.04 -8.02 -36.20
CA ALA A 170 -13.30 -8.39 -37.58
C ALA A 170 -14.41 -9.46 -37.56
N PRO A 171 -15.55 -9.25 -38.26
CA PRO A 171 -16.56 -10.30 -38.35
C PRO A 171 -15.92 -11.53 -38.99
N VAL A 172 -16.02 -12.68 -38.31
CA VAL A 172 -15.73 -13.98 -38.92
C VAL A 172 -16.63 -14.08 -40.15
N PRO A 173 -16.10 -14.24 -41.38
CA PRO A 173 -16.94 -14.42 -42.55
C PRO A 173 -17.80 -15.65 -42.30
N ALA A 174 -19.11 -15.51 -42.42
CA ALA A 174 -20.00 -16.66 -42.43
C ALA A 174 -19.64 -17.52 -43.66
N THR A 175 -19.10 -18.71 -43.41
CA THR A 175 -18.97 -19.78 -44.40
C THR A 175 -20.06 -20.80 -44.19
#